data_AF-A0A6A5BQC9-F1
#
_entry.id   AF-A0A6A5BQC9-F1
#
_cell.length_a   1.000
_cell.length_b   1.000
_cell.length_c   1.000
_cell.angle_alpha   90.00
_cell.angle_beta   90.00
_cell.angle_gamma   90.00
#
_symmetry.space_group_name_H-M   'P 1'
#
loop_
_entity.id
_entity.type
_entity.pdbx_description
1 polymer ?
#
loop_
_entity_poly.entity_id
_entity_poly.type
_entity_poly.pdbx_seq_one_letter_code
_entity_poly.pdbx_strand_id
1 'polypeptide(L)'
;MPKVPTNVRKHHIIQCNNIHPTHHKIIFEPKLLNAQQLAKEHPRTFSAPSVADLMKVKSGSMVKVCDGQERFWVEVLKKGSLKYLVGRIDNGLVGGQEYSYGDWILFKRENIYEIYEEEEEEDGGEKGGIHDDDDENDDDDDEWVDDDDKQ
;
A
#
# COMPACT_ATOMS: atom_id res chain seq x y z
N MET A 1 14.24 50.94 5.68
CA MET A 1 13.53 49.65 5.80
C MET A 1 14.09 48.70 4.75
N PRO A 2 14.72 47.57 5.14
CA PRO A 2 15.26 46.61 4.18
C PRO A 2 14.12 45.81 3.51
N LYS A 3 14.15 45.72 2.18
CA LYS A 3 13.17 44.97 1.38
C LYS A 3 13.49 43.47 1.47
N VAL A 4 12.50 42.67 1.85
CA VAL A 4 12.61 41.21 1.92
C VAL A 4 12.60 40.63 0.50
N PRO A 5 13.57 39.80 0.10
CA PRO A 5 13.58 39.19 -1.22
C PRO A 5 12.50 38.10 -1.32
N THR A 6 11.57 38.29 -2.26
CA THR A 6 10.52 37.33 -2.61
C THR A 6 11.13 36.21 -3.44
N ASN A 7 11.21 35.01 -2.87
CA ASN A 7 11.76 33.84 -3.54
C ASN A 7 10.67 33.20 -4.42
N VAL A 8 10.62 33.62 -5.68
CA VAL A 8 9.67 33.09 -6.66
C VAL A 8 10.18 31.74 -7.16
N ARG A 9 9.56 30.64 -6.71
CA ARG A 9 9.84 29.29 -7.22
C ARG A 9 9.43 29.20 -8.69
N LYS A 10 10.41 28.92 -9.55
CA LYS A 10 10.21 28.67 -10.98
C LYS A 10 9.59 27.29 -11.16
N HIS A 11 8.31 27.24 -11.50
CA HIS A 11 7.67 26.02 -11.98
C HIS A 11 8.12 25.77 -13.43
N HIS A 12 8.74 24.62 -13.68
CA HIS A 12 9.00 24.16 -15.04
C HIS A 12 7.70 23.62 -15.60
N ILE A 13 7.02 24.41 -16.42
CA ILE A 13 5.82 23.98 -17.16
C ILE A 13 6.29 23.57 -18.56
N ILE A 14 6.25 22.28 -18.85
CA ILE A 14 6.46 21.76 -20.21
C ILE A 14 5.10 21.84 -20.91
N GLN A 15 4.94 22.83 -21.80
CA GLN A 15 3.75 22.95 -22.63
C GLN A 15 3.91 22.16 -23.92
N CYS A 16 3.10 21.12 -24.10
CA CYS A 16 2.92 20.44 -25.37
C CYS A 16 1.61 20.95 -25.99
N ASN A 17 1.70 21.60 -27.15
CA ASN A 17 0.54 22.13 -27.86
C ASN A 17 -0.14 21.05 -28.73
N ASN A 18 -1.47 21.10 -28.78
CA ASN A 18 -2.38 20.43 -29.73
C ASN A 18 -2.75 18.96 -29.50
N ILE A 19 -3.43 18.68 -28.39
CA ILE A 19 -4.33 17.53 -28.27
C ILE A 19 -5.58 18.05 -27.52
N HIS A 20 -6.77 17.53 -27.85
CA HIS A 20 -8.00 17.69 -27.05
C HIS A 20 -7.68 17.67 -25.54
N PRO A 21 -8.41 18.34 -24.63
CA PRO A 21 -8.15 18.29 -23.19
C PRO A 21 -8.46 16.90 -22.63
N THR A 22 -7.70 15.89 -23.04
CA THR A 22 -7.41 14.71 -22.25
C THR A 22 -6.73 15.26 -21.02
N HIS A 23 -7.51 15.41 -19.94
CA HIS A 23 -7.08 15.88 -18.64
C HIS A 23 -5.64 15.43 -18.37
N HIS A 24 -4.68 16.32 -18.56
CA HIS A 24 -3.29 16.05 -18.20
C HIS A 24 -3.34 15.74 -16.72
N LYS A 25 -3.14 14.47 -16.39
CA LYS A 25 -3.31 14.00 -15.03
C LYS A 25 -2.10 14.46 -14.24
N ILE A 26 -2.26 15.59 -13.55
CA ILE A 26 -1.22 16.16 -12.69
C ILE A 26 -1.03 15.18 -11.54
N ILE A 27 0.21 14.74 -11.33
CA ILE A 27 0.58 13.94 -10.17
C ILE A 27 1.29 14.89 -9.20
N PHE A 28 0.71 15.05 -8.02
CA PHE A 28 1.27 15.84 -6.96
C PHE A 28 2.32 15.04 -6.18
N GLU A 29 3.36 15.70 -5.69
CA GLU A 29 4.39 15.11 -4.81
C GLU A 29 4.31 15.76 -3.42
N PRO A 30 3.28 15.44 -2.62
CA PRO A 30 3.10 16.04 -1.30
C PRO A 30 4.24 15.67 -0.37
N LYS A 31 4.53 16.56 0.58
CA LYS A 31 5.49 16.30 1.66
C LYS A 31 4.84 15.46 2.75
N LEU A 32 4.86 14.14 2.56
CA LEU A 32 4.28 13.21 3.51
C LEU A 32 5.25 12.82 4.63
N LEU A 33 4.72 12.65 5.82
CA LEU A 33 5.46 12.17 6.99
C LEU A 33 5.78 10.67 6.85
N ASN A 34 6.91 10.24 7.43
CA ASN A 34 7.32 8.84 7.44
C ASN A 34 6.67 8.13 8.65
N ALA A 35 5.68 7.29 8.38
CA ALA A 35 4.94 6.56 9.41
C ALA A 35 5.84 5.58 10.16
N GLN A 36 6.74 4.90 9.44
CA GLN A 36 7.65 3.92 10.02
C GLN A 36 8.63 4.56 11.00
N GLN A 37 9.11 5.77 10.67
CA GLN A 37 9.94 6.55 11.57
C GLN A 37 9.16 7.00 12.82
N LEU A 38 7.93 7.47 12.66
CA LEU A 38 7.08 7.88 13.80
C LEU A 38 6.76 6.71 14.73
N ALA A 39 6.54 5.50 14.20
CA ALA A 39 6.35 4.29 15.03
C ALA A 39 7.60 3.95 15.83
N LYS A 40 8.78 4.16 15.25
CA LYS A 40 10.05 3.97 15.96
C LYS A 40 10.28 5.01 17.07
N GLU A 41 9.91 6.26 16.82
CA GLU A 41 10.07 7.37 17.78
C GLU A 41 9.03 7.31 18.90
N HIS A 42 7.81 6.85 18.60
CA HIS A 42 6.67 6.84 19.51
C HIS A 42 5.98 5.46 19.63
N PRO A 43 6.70 4.38 19.99
CA PRO A 43 6.20 3.00 19.89
C PRO A 43 5.02 2.69 20.84
N ARG A 44 4.79 3.52 21.86
CA ARG A 44 3.68 3.33 22.82
C ARG A 44 2.36 3.91 22.35
N THR A 45 2.40 4.91 21.46
CA THR A 45 1.22 5.70 21.08
C THR A 45 0.97 5.70 19.58
N PHE A 46 1.92 5.19 18.79
CA PHE A 46 1.83 5.15 17.35
C PHE A 46 2.29 3.78 16.85
N SER A 47 1.42 3.12 16.10
CA SER A 47 1.71 1.90 15.37
C SER A 47 1.67 2.19 13.87
N ALA A 48 2.47 1.47 13.10
CA ALA A 48 2.47 1.51 11.65
C ALA A 48 2.45 0.08 11.10
N PRO A 49 1.97 -0.13 9.86
CA PRO A 49 1.95 -1.46 9.25
C PRO A 49 3.35 -2.06 9.16
N SER A 50 3.43 -3.38 9.32
CA SER A 50 4.70 -4.09 9.21
C SER A 50 5.26 -4.03 7.79
N VAL A 51 6.56 -4.30 7.62
CA VAL A 51 7.17 -4.39 6.28
C VAL A 51 6.45 -5.45 5.42
N ALA A 52 6.00 -6.55 6.01
CA ALA A 52 5.28 -7.60 5.29
C ALA A 52 3.93 -7.07 4.76
N ASP A 53 3.18 -6.33 5.58
CA ASP A 53 1.88 -5.79 5.18
C ASP A 53 2.04 -4.67 4.16
N LEU A 54 3.05 -3.82 4.34
CA LEU A 54 3.42 -2.83 3.33
C LEU A 54 3.73 -3.46 1.99
N MET A 55 4.30 -4.67 1.92
CA MET A 55 4.59 -5.36 0.66
C MET A 55 3.35 -5.96 -0.02
N LYS A 56 2.31 -6.29 0.76
CA LYS A 56 1.01 -6.77 0.25
C LYS A 56 0.22 -5.66 -0.47
N VAL A 57 0.47 -4.39 -0.15
CA VAL A 57 -0.17 -3.24 -0.79
C VAL A 57 -0.02 -3.32 -2.32
N LYS A 58 -1.18 -3.34 -3.00
CA LYS A 58 -1.35 -3.49 -4.45
C LYS A 58 -2.33 -2.43 -4.98
N SER A 59 -2.50 -2.38 -6.29
CA SER A 59 -3.56 -1.56 -6.89
C SER A 59 -4.92 -1.99 -6.34
N GLY A 60 -5.80 -1.01 -6.08
CA GLY A 60 -7.08 -1.18 -5.40
C GLY A 60 -7.00 -1.10 -3.87
N SER A 61 -5.82 -1.24 -3.26
CA SER A 61 -5.70 -1.12 -1.79
C SER A 61 -6.02 0.31 -1.34
N MET A 62 -6.82 0.43 -0.29
CA MET A 62 -7.00 1.69 0.42
C MET A 62 -5.94 1.86 1.51
N VAL A 63 -5.22 2.97 1.48
CA VAL A 63 -4.18 3.29 2.47
C VAL A 63 -4.36 4.70 3.02
N LYS A 64 -3.94 4.90 4.26
CA LYS A 64 -3.97 6.21 4.92
C LYS A 64 -2.57 6.80 4.96
N VAL A 65 -2.48 8.09 4.63
CA VAL A 65 -1.23 8.86 4.68
C VAL A 65 -1.43 10.18 5.42
N CYS A 66 -0.34 10.90 5.69
CA CYS A 66 -0.37 12.16 6.43
C CYS A 66 0.66 13.13 5.84
N ASP A 67 0.24 14.36 5.56
CA ASP A 67 1.10 15.47 5.11
C ASP A 67 1.61 16.36 6.26
N GLY A 68 1.28 15.99 7.50
CA GLY A 68 1.59 16.74 8.72
C GLY A 68 0.51 17.75 9.12
N GLN A 69 -0.46 18.04 8.26
CA GLN A 69 -1.64 18.84 8.58
C GLN A 69 -2.88 17.96 8.77
N GLU A 70 -3.10 17.03 7.85
CA GLU A 70 -4.28 16.18 7.81
C GLU A 70 -3.90 14.73 7.46
N ARG A 71 -4.69 13.79 7.97
CA ARG A 71 -4.60 12.37 7.58
C ARG A 71 -5.72 12.07 6.60
N PHE A 72 -5.38 11.41 5.52
CA PHE A 72 -6.33 11.18 4.44
C PHE A 72 -6.13 9.83 3.77
N TRP A 73 -7.20 9.39 3.11
CA TRP A 73 -7.33 8.09 2.49
C TRP A 73 -6.94 8.21 1.01
N VAL A 74 -6.13 7.26 0.55
CA VAL A 74 -5.64 7.19 -0.83
C VAL A 74 -5.84 5.78 -1.39
N GLU A 75 -6.57 5.68 -2.49
CA GLU A 75 -6.71 4.46 -3.27
C GLU A 75 -5.46 4.26 -4.11
N VAL A 76 -4.74 3.16 -3.91
CA VAL A 76 -3.56 2.84 -4.70
C VAL A 76 -3.99 2.47 -6.12
N LEU A 77 -3.54 3.23 -7.11
CA LEU A 77 -3.93 2.97 -8.50
C LEU A 77 -2.90 2.12 -9.23
N LYS A 78 -1.61 2.41 -9.02
CA LYS A 78 -0.52 1.66 -9.64
C LYS A 78 0.74 1.67 -8.80
N LYS A 79 1.53 0.61 -8.94
CA LYS A 79 2.90 0.56 -8.45
C LYS A 79 3.78 1.37 -9.42
N GLY A 80 4.43 2.42 -8.93
CA GLY A 80 5.42 3.16 -9.72
C GLY A 80 6.76 2.44 -9.74
N SER A 81 7.21 1.98 -8.56
CA SER A 81 8.36 1.08 -8.38
C SER A 81 8.20 0.30 -7.08
N LEU A 82 9.21 -0.46 -6.64
CA LEU A 82 9.16 -1.14 -5.33
C LEU A 82 8.92 -0.17 -4.16
N LYS A 83 9.46 1.06 -4.27
CA LYS A 83 9.41 2.06 -3.21
C LYS A 83 8.23 3.03 -3.34
N TYR A 84 7.86 3.37 -4.58
CA TYR A 84 6.89 4.43 -4.88
C TYR A 84 5.55 3.87 -5.37
N LEU A 85 4.48 4.47 -4.88
CA LEU A 85 3.09 4.19 -5.25
C LEU A 85 2.46 5.46 -5.80
N VAL A 86 1.56 5.28 -6.78
CA VAL A 86 0.68 6.36 -7.25
C VAL A 86 -0.73 6.00 -6.83
N GLY A 87 -1.40 6.92 -6.15
CA GLY A 87 -2.77 6.73 -5.70
C GLY A 87 -3.61 7.97 -5.87
N ARG A 88 -4.92 7.80 -5.74
CA ARG A 88 -5.93 8.86 -5.81
C ARG A 88 -6.48 9.14 -4.43
N ILE A 89 -6.59 10.41 -4.07
CA ILE A 89 -7.18 10.82 -2.80
C ILE A 89 -8.68 10.47 -2.82
N ASP A 90 -9.13 9.72 -1.81
CA ASP A 90 -10.48 9.16 -1.71
C ASP A 90 -11.28 9.73 -0.53
N ASN A 91 -10.92 10.91 -0.05
CA ASN A 91 -11.73 11.69 0.88
C ASN A 91 -11.58 13.20 0.64
N GLY A 92 -12.58 13.97 1.05
CA GLY A 92 -12.50 15.43 1.04
C GLY A 92 -11.48 15.94 2.06
N LEU A 93 -10.60 16.84 1.64
CA LEU A 93 -9.60 17.48 2.50
C LEU A 93 -10.06 18.88 2.91
N VAL A 94 -9.71 19.29 4.13
CA VAL A 94 -10.04 20.62 4.66
C VAL A 94 -8.80 21.48 4.93
N GLY A 95 -7.60 20.91 4.82
CA GLY A 95 -6.32 21.55 5.14
C GLY A 95 -5.84 22.64 4.18
N GLY A 96 -6.64 23.01 3.16
CA GLY A 96 -6.25 24.04 2.18
C GLY A 96 -4.99 23.67 1.39
N GLN A 97 -4.74 22.37 1.20
CA GLN A 97 -3.63 21.87 0.41
C GLN A 97 -3.79 22.22 -1.09
N GLU A 98 -2.70 22.10 -1.85
CA GLU A 98 -2.72 22.29 -3.31
C GLU A 98 -3.41 21.13 -4.06
N TYR A 99 -3.69 20.04 -3.36
CA TYR A 99 -4.38 18.85 -3.85
C TYR A 99 -5.66 18.61 -3.06
N SER A 100 -6.59 17.90 -3.68
CA SER A 100 -7.95 17.71 -3.19
C SER A 100 -8.47 16.30 -3.51
N TYR A 101 -9.73 16.05 -3.17
CA TYR A 101 -10.41 14.81 -3.52
C TYR A 101 -10.31 14.50 -5.02
N GLY A 102 -9.95 13.26 -5.36
CA GLY A 102 -9.80 12.80 -6.75
C GLY A 102 -8.45 13.09 -7.39
N ASP A 103 -7.61 13.94 -6.78
CA ASP A 103 -6.26 14.21 -7.28
C ASP A 103 -5.32 13.02 -7.09
N TRP A 104 -4.31 12.94 -7.95
CA TRP A 104 -3.32 11.88 -7.94
C TRP A 104 -2.08 12.32 -7.20
N ILE A 105 -1.58 11.49 -6.30
CA ILE A 105 -0.36 11.74 -5.55
C ILE A 105 0.67 10.62 -5.76
N LEU A 106 1.94 10.99 -5.76
CA LEU A 106 3.07 10.08 -5.66
C LEU A 106 3.53 10.03 -4.20
N PHE A 107 3.63 8.83 -3.64
CA PHE A 107 4.07 8.63 -2.26
C PHE A 107 4.88 7.35 -2.11
N LYS A 108 5.53 7.16 -0.96
CA LYS A 108 6.32 5.96 -0.68
C LYS A 108 5.59 5.05 0.29
N ARG A 109 5.93 3.76 0.27
CA ARG A 109 5.40 2.78 1.25
C ARG A 109 5.67 3.19 2.71
N GLU A 110 6.81 3.82 2.98
CA GLU A 110 7.16 4.33 4.32
C GLU A 110 6.23 5.45 4.82
N ASN A 111 5.43 6.06 3.94
CA ASN A 111 4.44 7.08 4.29
C ASN A 111 3.08 6.51 4.71
N ILE A 112 2.87 5.19 4.64
CA ILE A 112 1.58 4.55 4.93
C ILE A 112 1.40 4.38 6.45
N TYR A 113 0.34 4.99 6.99
CA TYR A 113 -0.05 4.95 8.40
C TYR A 113 -0.97 3.77 8.70
N GLU A 114 -1.82 3.41 7.75
CA GLU A 114 -2.89 2.43 7.94
C GLU A 114 -3.21 1.82 6.57
N ILE A 115 -3.50 0.53 6.54
CA ILE A 115 -4.00 -0.18 5.35
C ILE A 115 -5.42 -0.58 5.70
N TYR A 116 -6.39 -0.22 4.87
CA TYR A 116 -7.77 -0.66 5.03
C TYR A 116 -7.84 -2.12 4.58
N GLU A 117 -8.19 -3.00 5.51
CA GLU A 117 -8.49 -4.40 5.24
C GLU A 117 -10.00 -4.49 5.08
N GLU A 118 -10.46 -4.70 3.85
CA GLU A 118 -11.84 -5.11 3.65
C GLU A 118 -11.94 -6.52 4.23
N GLU A 119 -12.78 -6.70 5.24
CA GLU A 119 -13.12 -8.03 5.74
C GLU A 119 -13.73 -8.77 4.55
N GLU A 120 -12.96 -9.64 3.90
CA GLU A 120 -13.50 -10.56 2.91
C GLU A 120 -14.57 -11.37 3.65
N GLU A 121 -15.85 -11.04 3.44
CA GLU A 121 -16.94 -11.91 3.85
C GLU A 121 -16.63 -13.24 3.18
N GLU A 122 -16.13 -14.20 3.96
CA GLU A 122 -16.00 -15.58 3.54
C GLU A 122 -17.42 -16.03 3.21
N ASP A 123 -17.84 -15.79 1.96
CA ASP A 123 -18.98 -16.48 1.36
C ASP A 123 -18.63 -17.94 1.54
N GLY A 124 -19.31 -18.56 2.50
CA GLY A 124 -19.00 -19.87 3.07
C GLY A 124 -19.28 -20.94 2.03
N GLY A 125 -18.51 -20.91 0.94
CA GLY A 125 -18.55 -21.83 -0.15
C GLY A 125 -18.33 -23.20 0.46
N GLU A 126 -19.45 -23.89 0.65
CA GLU A 126 -19.51 -25.29 0.99
C GLU A 126 -18.51 -25.98 0.07
N LYS A 127 -17.38 -26.38 0.65
CA LYS A 127 -16.57 -27.42 0.04
C LYS A 127 -17.49 -28.62 0.02
N GLY A 128 -18.15 -28.82 -1.12
CA GLY A 128 -18.82 -30.06 -1.46
C GLY A 128 -17.77 -31.16 -1.27
N GLY A 129 -17.84 -31.81 -0.12
CA GLY A 129 -17.11 -33.01 0.17
C GLY A 129 -17.62 -34.07 -0.78
N ILE A 130 -16.86 -34.31 -1.84
CA ILE A 130 -16.93 -35.58 -2.53
C ILE A 130 -16.11 -36.52 -1.66
N HIS A 131 -16.83 -37.16 -0.74
CA HIS A 131 -16.40 -38.34 0.00
C HIS A 131 -16.72 -39.52 -0.94
N ASP A 132 -15.77 -39.82 -1.82
CA ASP A 132 -15.66 -41.14 -2.44
C ASP A 132 -14.48 -41.75 -1.66
N ASP A 133 -14.66 -42.40 -0.50
CA ASP A 133 -15.20 -43.76 -0.33
C ASP A 133 -14.98 -44.63 -1.58
N ASP A 134 -13.71 -44.94 -1.87
CA ASP A 134 -13.21 -46.07 -2.66
C ASP A 134 -11.67 -46.01 -2.48
N ASP A 135 -10.90 -47.01 -2.08
CA ASP A 135 -11.12 -48.44 -1.96
C ASP A 135 -9.91 -49.00 -1.18
N GLU A 136 -10.13 -50.10 -0.46
CA GLU A 136 -9.15 -50.80 0.36
C GLU A 136 -7.94 -51.27 -0.49
N ASN A 137 -6.72 -50.93 -0.06
CA ASN A 137 -5.55 -51.76 -0.33
C ASN A 137 -4.79 -51.90 0.98
N ASP A 138 -5.28 -52.87 1.75
CA ASP A 138 -4.45 -53.73 2.58
C ASP A 138 -3.33 -54.37 1.73
N ASP A 139 -2.31 -54.84 2.45
CA ASP A 139 -1.26 -55.77 2.01
C ASP A 139 -0.03 -55.15 1.32
N ASP A 140 1.00 -54.92 2.15
CA ASP A 140 2.30 -55.62 2.09
C ASP A 140 3.28 -54.79 2.94
N ASP A 141 3.47 -55.10 4.22
CA ASP A 141 4.47 -56.07 4.68
C ASP A 141 5.76 -55.95 3.85
N ASP A 142 6.79 -55.28 4.40
CA ASP A 142 8.17 -55.76 4.25
C ASP A 142 9.15 -55.04 5.18
N GLU A 143 9.60 -55.85 6.13
CA GLU A 143 10.96 -56.01 6.66
C GLU A 143 11.66 -54.83 7.36
N TRP A 144 11.65 -54.94 8.69
CA TRP A 144 12.74 -54.53 9.56
C TRP A 144 14.07 -55.14 9.09
N VAL A 145 14.99 -54.30 8.64
CA VAL A 145 16.43 -54.59 8.68
C VAL A 145 17.06 -53.75 9.79
N ASP A 146 17.22 -54.39 10.95
CA ASP A 146 18.22 -54.02 11.92
C ASP A 146 19.59 -54.45 11.37
N ASP A 147 20.35 -53.51 10.80
CA ASP A 147 21.80 -53.70 10.62
C ASP A 147 22.53 -52.73 11.56
N ASP A 148 22.65 -53.23 12.78
CA ASP A 148 23.87 -53.33 13.57
C ASP A 148 25.18 -52.77 12.95
N ASP A 149 25.95 -52.14 13.83
CA ASP A 149 27.41 -52.27 13.92
C ASP A 149 28.30 -51.39 13.01
N LYS A 150 28.94 -50.37 13.62
CA LYS A 150 30.40 -50.40 13.90
C LYS A 150 30.94 -49.10 14.52
N GLN A 151 31.39 -49.29 15.78
CA GLN A 151 32.53 -48.69 16.51
C GLN A 151 32.98 -47.25 16.22
#